data_AF-A0A7C2VM73-F1
#
_entry.id   AF-A0A7C2VM73-F1
#
_cell.length_a   1.000
_cell.length_b   1.000
_cell.length_c   1.000
_cell.angle_alpha   90.00
_cell.angle_beta   90.00
_cell.angle_gamma   90.00
#
_symmetry.space_group_name_H-M   'P 1'
#
loop_
_entity.id
_entity.type
_entity.pdbx_description
1 polymer ?
#
loop_
_entity_poly.entity_id
_entity_poly.type
_entity_poly.pdbx_seq_one_letter_code
_entity_poly.pdbx_strand_id
1 'polypeptide(L)'
;MTISGILIPKAGLGIFPRYILPHPKKILGKGYKHRYSLGHQAKTYKLGGFLEHYGSKTMMYAYAVKKGVPVISRFPWDIGIISFMLFPELMKSSENAAEKIRVLLEDPFFDLVEVTIIDDAEWKKIAEINAKYGKTFALGLQPVVLARGVNPNPLSEEERKKSVQTLLAELRKAGERGYKAVGLCTGPNVEGPDREKAVESLIKTLVELGSEAAKYGMNVYLETFDVIWDRKRLLGLYPDAVKVVEKVWENGVKNVYIMWDLSHAPLLNENPEVLRSYPEFLGHVHIGCAKKAGDKLLDTHPGFYRPGALNTEKDVAKLLEVLHSIGYKGAISFEVRPEEGQDPMEILNSSKGVLLRAFQLFVENL
;
A
#
# COMPACT_ATOMS: atom_id res chain seq x y z
N MET A 1 56.36 -39.43 3.43
CA MET A 1 56.24 -40.57 2.49
C MET A 1 55.26 -40.16 1.41
N THR A 2 55.76 -40.12 0.19
CA THR A 2 55.22 -39.44 -1.00
C THR A 2 54.50 -40.43 -1.90
N ILE A 3 53.38 -40.04 -2.50
CA ILE A 3 52.80 -40.66 -3.72
C ILE A 3 52.18 -39.49 -4.52
N SER A 4 52.91 -38.92 -5.48
CA SER A 4 52.98 -39.25 -6.93
C SER A 4 51.84 -38.66 -7.74
N GLY A 5 52.19 -37.94 -8.82
CA GLY A 5 51.25 -37.24 -9.69
C GLY A 5 50.87 -37.97 -10.99
N ILE A 6 49.84 -37.38 -11.61
CA ILE A 6 49.56 -37.17 -13.05
C ILE A 6 49.27 -38.40 -13.93
N LEU A 7 48.05 -38.43 -14.50
CA LEU A 7 47.82 -38.54 -15.95
C LEU A 7 46.38 -38.15 -16.34
N ILE A 8 46.27 -37.30 -17.37
CA ILE A 8 45.04 -36.84 -18.05
C ILE A 8 44.63 -37.87 -19.11
N PRO A 9 43.32 -38.08 -19.38
CA PRO A 9 42.88 -37.97 -20.77
C PRO A 9 41.52 -37.27 -20.99
N LYS A 10 41.36 -36.85 -22.25
CA LYS A 10 40.29 -36.07 -22.89
C LYS A 10 38.98 -36.84 -23.11
N ALA A 11 37.90 -36.05 -23.14
CA ALA A 11 36.69 -36.08 -23.99
C ALA A 11 36.14 -37.43 -24.50
N GLY A 12 34.90 -37.74 -24.08
CA GLY A 12 33.97 -38.64 -24.76
C GLY A 12 32.54 -38.10 -24.66
N LEU A 13 31.88 -37.95 -25.81
CA LEU A 13 30.49 -37.49 -25.94
C LEU A 13 29.52 -38.41 -25.17
N GLY A 14 28.74 -37.84 -24.25
CA GLY A 14 27.59 -38.48 -23.62
C GLY A 14 26.28 -37.88 -24.14
N ILE A 15 25.52 -38.68 -24.87
CA ILE A 15 24.21 -38.37 -25.44
C ILE A 15 23.16 -38.35 -24.33
N PHE A 16 22.44 -37.24 -24.17
CA PHE A 16 21.23 -37.14 -23.33
C PHE A 16 20.02 -37.78 -24.04
N PRO A 17 19.22 -38.65 -23.38
CA PRO A 17 17.97 -39.12 -23.99
C PRO A 17 16.91 -38.02 -23.95
N ARG A 18 16.48 -37.58 -25.15
CA ARG A 18 15.28 -36.75 -25.35
C ARG A 18 14.02 -37.60 -25.11
N TYR A 19 13.20 -37.20 -24.14
CA TYR A 19 11.81 -37.66 -24.06
C TYR A 19 10.98 -36.97 -25.15
N ILE A 20 10.46 -37.75 -26.08
CA ILE A 20 9.53 -37.31 -27.13
C ILE A 20 8.11 -37.52 -26.60
N LEU A 21 7.36 -36.43 -26.39
CA LEU A 21 5.91 -36.48 -26.16
C LEU A 21 5.19 -36.72 -27.50
N PRO A 22 4.24 -37.68 -27.61
CA PRO A 22 3.50 -37.87 -28.84
C PRO A 22 2.38 -36.83 -29.00
N HIS A 23 2.34 -36.19 -30.17
CA HIS A 23 1.23 -35.34 -30.62
C HIS A 23 -0.09 -36.14 -30.78
N PRO A 24 -1.25 -35.53 -30.51
CA PRO A 24 -2.55 -36.18 -30.69
C PRO A 24 -2.95 -36.26 -32.17
N LYS A 25 -3.14 -37.47 -32.69
CA LYS A 25 -3.76 -37.72 -34.00
C LYS A 25 -5.29 -37.58 -33.90
N LYS A 26 -5.86 -36.77 -34.81
CA LYS A 26 -7.27 -36.80 -35.20
C LYS A 26 -7.68 -38.21 -35.65
N ILE A 27 -8.77 -38.74 -35.10
CA ILE A 27 -9.51 -39.85 -35.70
C ILE A 27 -10.98 -39.44 -35.77
N LEU A 28 -11.45 -39.20 -37.00
CA LEU A 28 -12.85 -39.14 -37.38
C LEU A 28 -13.31 -40.56 -37.74
N GLY A 29 -14.49 -40.96 -37.27
CA GLY A 29 -15.35 -41.85 -38.04
C GLY A 29 -16.03 -43.01 -37.31
N LYS A 30 -17.37 -42.98 -37.49
CA LYS A 30 -18.34 -44.09 -37.51
C LYS A 30 -18.93 -44.55 -36.18
N GLY A 31 -20.24 -44.32 -36.09
CA GLY A 31 -21.07 -44.67 -34.95
C GLY A 31 -21.40 -46.15 -34.87
N TYR A 32 -21.67 -46.55 -33.64
CA TYR A 32 -22.35 -47.78 -33.30
C TYR A 32 -23.51 -47.43 -32.37
N LYS A 33 -24.73 -47.68 -32.84
CA LYS A 33 -25.94 -47.68 -32.01
C LYS A 33 -25.94 -48.98 -31.21
N HIS A 34 -25.84 -48.89 -29.89
CA HIS A 34 -26.40 -49.90 -29.00
C HIS A 34 -27.26 -49.22 -27.93
N ARG A 35 -28.57 -49.48 -28.02
CA ARG A 35 -29.53 -49.24 -26.93
C ARG A 35 -29.26 -50.27 -25.84
N TYR A 36 -28.96 -49.80 -24.65
CA TYR A 36 -29.30 -50.49 -23.41
C TYR A 36 -29.98 -49.48 -22.50
N SER A 37 -31.27 -49.71 -22.27
CA SER A 37 -32.07 -49.00 -21.27
C SER A 37 -31.87 -49.68 -19.92
N LEU A 38 -31.28 -48.98 -18.97
CA LEU A 38 -31.42 -49.27 -17.55
C LEU A 38 -31.49 -47.92 -16.84
N GLY A 39 -32.71 -47.57 -16.41
CA GLY A 39 -32.97 -46.38 -15.63
C GLY A 39 -32.29 -46.50 -14.28
N HIS A 40 -31.34 -45.61 -14.02
CA HIS A 40 -30.93 -45.22 -12.68
C HIS A 40 -30.84 -43.69 -12.69
N GLN A 41 -31.56 -43.05 -11.77
CA GLN A 41 -31.52 -41.62 -11.55
C GLN A 41 -30.10 -41.20 -11.18
N ALA A 42 -29.35 -40.69 -12.14
CA ALA A 42 -28.16 -39.91 -11.85
C ALA A 42 -28.63 -38.57 -11.29
N LYS A 43 -28.60 -38.42 -9.95
CA LYS A 43 -28.51 -37.11 -9.32
C LYS A 43 -27.21 -36.47 -9.82
N THR A 44 -27.31 -35.63 -10.83
CA THR A 44 -26.25 -34.70 -11.22
C THR A 44 -26.08 -33.73 -10.06
N TYR A 45 -25.10 -34.00 -9.20
CA TYR A 45 -24.50 -32.94 -8.40
C TYR A 45 -23.86 -31.99 -9.41
N LYS A 46 -24.56 -30.90 -9.75
CA LYS A 46 -23.88 -29.72 -10.29
C LYS A 46 -22.87 -29.32 -9.21
N LEU A 47 -21.59 -29.63 -9.43
CA LEU A 47 -20.54 -28.79 -8.88
C LEU A 47 -20.83 -27.40 -9.46
N GLY A 48 -21.55 -26.59 -8.68
CA GLY A 48 -21.59 -25.16 -8.89
C GLY A 48 -20.18 -24.67 -8.69
N GLY A 49 -19.39 -24.67 -9.76
CA GLY A 49 -18.22 -23.82 -9.83
C GLY A 49 -18.71 -22.41 -9.56
N PHE A 50 -18.36 -21.90 -8.37
CA PHE A 50 -18.37 -20.49 -8.07
C PHE A 50 -17.38 -19.81 -9.03
N LEU A 51 -17.79 -19.64 -10.28
CA LEU A 51 -17.29 -18.56 -11.12
C LEU A 51 -18.14 -17.34 -10.78
N GLU A 52 -18.00 -16.88 -9.54
CA GLU A 52 -18.21 -15.46 -9.27
C GLU A 52 -17.21 -14.72 -10.13
N HIS A 53 -17.71 -13.75 -10.88
CA HIS A 53 -16.92 -12.82 -11.67
C HIS A 53 -16.18 -11.90 -10.68
N TYR A 54 -15.16 -12.43 -10.00
CA TYR A 54 -14.17 -11.61 -9.29
C TYR A 54 -13.39 -10.88 -10.36
N GLY A 55 -13.81 -9.65 -10.67
CA GLY A 55 -13.09 -8.79 -11.59
C GLY A 55 -11.63 -8.70 -11.17
N SER A 56 -10.72 -9.22 -12.01
CA SER A 56 -9.30 -8.87 -12.20
C SER A 56 -8.43 -8.45 -10.99
N LYS A 57 -8.80 -8.74 -9.75
CA LYS A 57 -7.94 -8.50 -8.59
C LYS A 57 -7.04 -9.71 -8.41
N THR A 58 -5.76 -9.54 -8.69
CA THR A 58 -4.76 -10.54 -8.38
C THR A 58 -4.71 -10.70 -6.85
N MET A 59 -4.67 -11.93 -6.38
CA MET A 59 -4.68 -12.23 -4.95
C MET A 59 -3.33 -12.80 -4.52
N MET A 60 -2.69 -12.16 -3.53
CA MET A 60 -1.51 -12.74 -2.87
C MET A 60 -1.94 -13.90 -1.96
N TYR A 61 -1.24 -15.03 -2.07
CA TYR A 61 -1.37 -16.16 -1.16
C TYR A 61 -0.03 -16.43 -0.47
N ALA A 62 -0.08 -16.91 0.77
CA ALA A 62 1.09 -17.39 1.48
C ALA A 62 0.89 -18.83 1.96
N TYR A 63 1.94 -19.63 1.77
CA TYR A 63 2.12 -20.90 2.45
C TYR A 63 2.66 -20.66 3.85
N ALA A 64 2.09 -21.31 4.87
CA ALA A 64 2.55 -21.27 6.25
C ALA A 64 2.35 -22.63 6.93
N VAL A 65 3.00 -22.87 8.07
CA VAL A 65 2.82 -24.11 8.85
C VAL A 65 2.21 -23.79 10.21
N LYS A 66 0.91 -24.04 10.36
CA LYS A 66 0.17 -23.78 11.60
C LYS A 66 0.09 -25.05 12.43
N LYS A 67 0.76 -25.07 13.60
CA LYS A 67 0.78 -26.23 14.52
C LYS A 67 1.13 -27.55 13.81
N GLY A 68 2.13 -27.50 12.92
CA GLY A 68 2.59 -28.65 12.13
C GLY A 68 1.74 -28.98 10.89
N VAL A 69 0.65 -28.24 10.65
CA VAL A 69 -0.22 -28.43 9.48
C VAL A 69 0.10 -27.37 8.42
N PRO A 70 0.49 -27.78 7.20
CA PRO A 70 0.64 -26.87 6.08
C PRO A 70 -0.69 -26.21 5.70
N VAL A 71 -0.69 -24.88 5.57
CA VAL A 71 -1.86 -24.09 5.15
C VAL A 71 -1.48 -23.14 4.03
N ILE A 72 -2.44 -22.83 3.18
CA ILE A 72 -2.36 -21.72 2.22
C ILE A 72 -3.43 -20.73 2.63
N SER A 73 -3.02 -19.49 2.87
CA SER A 73 -3.93 -18.41 3.24
C SER A 73 -3.91 -17.30 2.19
N ARG A 74 -5.07 -16.73 1.93
CA ARG A 74 -5.23 -15.56 1.05
C ARG A 74 -5.01 -14.29 1.86
N PHE A 75 -4.23 -13.36 1.35
CA PHE A 75 -4.08 -12.04 1.95
C PHE A 75 -5.42 -11.28 1.89
N PRO A 76 -5.96 -10.78 3.02
CA PRO A 76 -7.33 -10.31 3.08
C PRO A 76 -7.52 -8.82 2.75
N TRP A 77 -6.45 -8.06 2.51
CA TRP A 77 -6.48 -6.63 2.21
C TRP A 77 -5.98 -6.32 0.80
N ASP A 78 -6.45 -5.22 0.22
CA ASP A 78 -5.86 -4.66 -1.00
C ASP A 78 -4.44 -4.15 -0.68
N ILE A 79 -3.51 -4.34 -1.62
CA ILE A 79 -2.11 -3.93 -1.44
C ILE A 79 -1.83 -2.68 -2.27
N GLY A 80 -1.33 -1.63 -1.64
CA GLY A 80 -0.98 -0.37 -2.29
C GLY A 80 0.51 -0.07 -2.31
N ILE A 81 0.88 0.99 -3.02
CA ILE A 81 2.23 1.55 -2.99
C ILE A 81 2.22 3.04 -3.30
N ILE A 82 3.09 3.78 -2.63
CA ILE A 82 3.27 5.22 -2.84
C ILE A 82 4.35 5.44 -3.90
N SER A 83 3.92 5.74 -5.12
CA SER A 83 4.80 5.78 -6.29
C SER A 83 5.88 6.84 -6.19
N PHE A 84 5.57 7.99 -5.57
CA PHE A 84 6.51 9.11 -5.43
C PHE A 84 7.48 8.94 -4.26
N MET A 85 7.28 7.95 -3.40
CA MET A 85 8.27 7.53 -2.42
C MET A 85 9.24 6.51 -3.04
N LEU A 86 8.71 5.59 -3.85
CA LEU A 86 9.54 4.65 -4.62
C LEU A 86 10.38 5.37 -5.70
N PHE A 87 9.81 6.38 -6.36
CA PHE A 87 10.47 7.22 -7.37
C PHE A 87 10.48 8.70 -6.90
N PRO A 88 11.41 9.10 -6.01
CA PRO A 88 11.43 10.43 -5.37
C PRO A 88 11.50 11.62 -6.33
N GLU A 89 12.02 11.42 -7.54
CA GLU A 89 12.04 12.42 -8.61
C GLU A 89 10.64 12.90 -9.00
N LEU A 90 9.61 12.05 -8.83
CA LEU A 90 8.22 12.40 -9.12
C LEU A 90 7.68 13.50 -8.22
N MET A 91 8.26 13.71 -7.03
CA MET A 91 7.90 14.84 -6.16
C MET A 91 8.37 16.20 -6.72
N LYS A 92 9.36 16.20 -7.61
CA LYS A 92 9.93 17.42 -8.22
C LYS A 92 9.32 17.71 -9.59
N SER A 93 9.06 16.68 -10.39
CA SER A 93 8.54 16.79 -11.75
C SER A 93 7.69 15.58 -12.11
N SER A 94 6.64 15.79 -12.89
CA SER A 94 5.83 14.71 -13.45
C SER A 94 6.50 14.00 -14.63
N GLU A 95 7.67 14.48 -15.08
CA GLU A 95 8.38 13.95 -16.24
C GLU A 95 8.63 12.44 -16.13
N ASN A 96 8.24 11.72 -17.18
CA ASN A 96 8.31 10.25 -17.28
C ASN A 96 7.53 9.50 -16.18
N ALA A 97 6.55 10.14 -15.52
CA ALA A 97 5.69 9.48 -14.55
C ALA A 97 4.97 8.27 -15.14
N ALA A 98 4.52 8.33 -16.40
CA ALA A 98 3.81 7.24 -17.04
C ALA A 98 4.68 5.97 -17.19
N GLU A 99 5.98 6.12 -17.46
CA GLU A 99 6.90 4.99 -17.58
C GLU A 99 7.17 4.34 -16.22
N LYS A 100 7.39 5.16 -15.19
CA LYS A 100 7.65 4.69 -13.82
C LYS A 100 6.42 4.01 -13.21
N ILE A 101 5.27 4.66 -13.32
CA ILE A 101 4.01 4.14 -12.78
C ILE A 101 3.56 2.90 -13.57
N ARG A 102 3.89 2.77 -14.87
CA ARG A 102 3.61 1.55 -15.63
C ARG A 102 4.12 0.30 -14.91
N VAL A 103 5.35 0.32 -14.38
CA VAL A 103 5.92 -0.82 -13.65
C VAL A 103 5.00 -1.28 -12.51
N LEU A 104 4.36 -0.35 -11.81
CA LEU A 104 3.43 -0.63 -10.71
C LEU A 104 2.05 -1.07 -11.20
N LEU A 105 1.57 -0.52 -12.33
CA LEU A 105 0.29 -0.91 -12.93
C LEU A 105 0.33 -2.31 -13.54
N GLU A 106 1.46 -2.69 -14.15
CA GLU A 106 1.66 -4.02 -14.72
C GLU A 106 1.89 -5.08 -13.65
N ASP A 107 2.29 -4.66 -12.45
CA ASP A 107 2.55 -5.55 -11.34
C ASP A 107 1.25 -6.12 -10.75
N PRO A 108 1.07 -7.43 -10.76
CA PRO A 108 -0.12 -8.03 -10.17
C PRO A 108 -0.11 -7.97 -8.64
N PHE A 109 1.01 -7.62 -7.98
CA PHE A 109 1.07 -7.51 -6.53
C PHE A 109 0.27 -6.34 -5.95
N PHE A 110 0.02 -5.30 -6.75
CA PHE A 110 -0.65 -4.07 -6.29
C PHE A 110 -2.09 -3.96 -6.81
N ASP A 111 -2.99 -3.47 -5.95
CA ASP A 111 -4.37 -3.11 -6.28
C ASP A 111 -4.56 -1.59 -6.33
N LEU A 112 -3.71 -0.85 -5.62
CA LEU A 112 -3.77 0.60 -5.42
C LEU A 112 -2.40 1.23 -5.71
N VAL A 113 -2.39 2.39 -6.37
CA VAL A 113 -1.18 3.22 -6.53
C VAL A 113 -1.47 4.62 -6.04
N GLU A 114 -0.70 5.07 -5.05
CA GLU A 114 -0.76 6.45 -4.57
C GLU A 114 0.22 7.30 -5.37
N VAL A 115 -0.28 8.37 -5.96
CA VAL A 115 0.49 9.25 -6.83
C VAL A 115 0.50 10.66 -6.25
N THR A 116 1.54 11.42 -6.58
CA THR A 116 1.56 12.87 -6.31
C THR A 116 0.82 13.62 -7.42
N ILE A 117 0.96 14.95 -7.46
CA ILE A 117 0.41 15.77 -8.54
C ILE A 117 1.09 15.38 -9.86
N ILE A 118 0.29 14.85 -10.78
CA ILE A 118 0.70 14.49 -12.13
C ILE A 118 0.06 15.43 -13.14
N ASP A 119 0.84 15.97 -14.07
CA ASP A 119 0.35 16.84 -15.14
C ASP A 119 -0.54 16.08 -16.14
N ASP A 120 -1.38 16.80 -16.87
CA ASP A 120 -2.44 16.18 -17.67
C ASP A 120 -1.92 15.28 -18.79
N ALA A 121 -0.79 15.65 -19.39
CA ALA A 121 -0.15 14.86 -20.45
C ALA A 121 0.31 13.48 -19.94
N GLU A 122 0.92 13.43 -18.77
CA GLU A 122 1.38 12.18 -18.16
C GLU A 122 0.23 11.39 -17.56
N TRP A 123 -0.74 12.06 -16.94
CA TRP A 123 -1.94 11.40 -16.42
C TRP A 123 -2.73 10.70 -17.53
N LYS A 124 -2.87 11.31 -18.71
CA LYS A 124 -3.54 10.68 -19.85
C LYS A 124 -2.90 9.34 -20.22
N LYS A 125 -1.57 9.29 -20.29
CA LYS A 125 -0.82 8.05 -20.58
C LYS A 125 -1.02 7.01 -19.48
N ILE A 126 -0.96 7.43 -18.21
CA ILE A 126 -1.19 6.56 -17.04
C ILE A 126 -2.60 5.96 -17.10
N ALA A 127 -3.62 6.78 -17.38
CA ALA A 127 -5.00 6.33 -17.49
C ALA A 127 -5.21 5.34 -18.64
N GLU A 128 -4.59 5.58 -19.80
CA GLU A 128 -4.63 4.66 -20.95
C GLU A 128 -3.97 3.29 -20.63
N ILE A 129 -2.88 3.29 -19.88
CA ILE A 129 -2.24 2.05 -19.40
C ILE A 129 -3.15 1.36 -18.38
N ASN A 130 -3.65 2.12 -17.39
CA ASN A 130 -4.46 1.57 -16.31
C ASN A 130 -5.80 1.01 -16.78
N ALA A 131 -6.33 1.47 -17.91
CA ALA A 131 -7.53 0.90 -18.53
C ALA A 131 -7.41 -0.63 -18.78
N LYS A 132 -6.18 -1.15 -18.88
CA LYS A 132 -5.89 -2.59 -19.03
C LYS A 132 -5.83 -3.35 -17.70
N TYR A 133 -5.43 -2.68 -16.61
CA TYR A 133 -5.06 -3.32 -15.34
C TYR A 133 -6.04 -3.01 -14.20
N GLY A 134 -6.82 -1.94 -14.31
CA GLY A 134 -7.89 -1.60 -13.38
C GLY A 134 -7.43 -1.28 -11.96
N LYS A 135 -6.22 -0.72 -11.78
CA LYS A 135 -5.72 -0.31 -10.46
C LYS A 135 -6.49 0.90 -9.95
N THR A 136 -6.63 0.97 -8.63
CA THR A 136 -7.17 2.13 -7.94
C THR A 136 -6.10 3.21 -7.79
N PHE A 137 -6.49 4.48 -7.78
CA PHE A 137 -5.59 5.60 -7.50
C PHE A 137 -6.05 6.39 -6.27
N ALA A 138 -5.07 6.88 -5.50
CA ALA A 138 -5.24 7.92 -4.50
C ALA A 138 -4.18 9.01 -4.69
N LEU A 139 -4.48 10.23 -4.23
CA LEU A 139 -3.58 11.38 -4.32
C LEU A 139 -2.86 11.58 -2.99
N GLY A 140 -1.54 11.59 -3.00
CA GLY A 140 -0.73 12.04 -1.86
C GLY A 140 -0.47 13.55 -1.92
N LEU A 141 -1.03 14.32 -0.98
CA LEU A 141 -0.79 15.75 -0.80
C LEU A 141 0.32 16.03 0.24
N GLN A 142 0.90 15.01 0.87
CA GLN A 142 2.01 15.16 1.81
C GLN A 142 3.18 15.97 1.20
N PRO A 143 3.60 15.79 -0.07
CA PRO A 143 4.63 16.64 -0.67
C PRO A 143 4.22 18.12 -0.81
N VAL A 144 2.92 18.41 -0.98
CA VAL A 144 2.41 19.78 -1.03
C VAL A 144 2.56 20.46 0.33
N VAL A 145 2.26 19.73 1.40
CA VAL A 145 2.40 20.22 2.77
C VAL A 145 3.87 20.35 3.18
N LEU A 146 4.67 19.30 2.95
CA LEU A 146 6.04 19.20 3.44
C LEU A 146 7.05 19.99 2.60
N ALA A 147 6.95 19.94 1.27
CA ALA A 147 7.96 20.53 0.38
C ALA A 147 7.53 21.89 -0.19
N ARG A 148 6.23 22.12 -0.45
CA ARG A 148 5.71 23.40 -0.96
C ARG A 148 5.25 24.35 0.15
N GLY A 149 5.27 23.91 1.41
CA GLY A 149 4.99 24.74 2.58
C GLY A 149 3.52 25.12 2.77
N VAL A 150 2.59 24.43 2.09
CA VAL A 150 1.15 24.63 2.32
C VAL A 150 0.83 24.15 3.73
N ASN A 151 0.21 25.00 4.54
CA ASN A 151 -0.08 24.68 5.93
C ASN A 151 -1.59 24.39 6.10
N PRO A 152 -2.01 23.17 6.45
CA PRO A 152 -3.40 22.87 6.78
C PRO A 152 -3.90 23.50 8.09
N ASN A 153 -3.01 23.92 8.97
CA ASN A 153 -3.33 24.41 10.33
C ASN A 153 -2.66 25.75 10.71
N PRO A 154 -2.65 26.78 9.85
CA PRO A 154 -2.06 28.07 10.18
C PRO A 154 -2.96 28.80 11.19
N LEU A 155 -2.35 29.65 12.02
CA LEU A 155 -3.10 30.43 13.02
C LEU A 155 -3.95 31.54 12.38
N SER A 156 -3.53 32.03 11.20
CA SER A 156 -4.26 33.06 10.45
C SER A 156 -5.34 32.44 9.57
N GLU A 157 -6.58 32.92 9.70
CA GLU A 157 -7.69 32.52 8.82
C GLU A 157 -7.44 32.87 7.35
N GLU A 158 -6.72 33.97 7.06
CA GLU A 158 -6.38 34.34 5.69
C GLU A 158 -5.40 33.33 5.06
N GLU A 159 -4.38 32.93 5.83
CA GLU A 159 -3.42 31.91 5.42
C GLU A 159 -4.09 30.54 5.29
N ARG A 160 -5.02 30.22 6.19
CA ARG A 160 -5.81 28.98 6.14
C ARG A 160 -6.59 28.91 4.84
N LYS A 161 -7.32 29.97 4.48
CA LYS A 161 -8.07 30.03 3.22
C LYS A 161 -7.17 29.86 2.00
N LYS A 162 -6.00 30.51 1.96
CA LYS A 162 -5.03 30.33 0.86
C LYS A 162 -4.58 28.87 0.75
N SER A 163 -4.22 28.26 1.87
CA SER A 163 -3.75 26.87 1.92
C SER A 163 -4.84 25.89 1.48
N VAL A 164 -6.07 26.06 1.99
CA VAL A 164 -7.23 25.25 1.62
C VAL A 164 -7.55 25.37 0.13
N GLN A 165 -7.48 26.56 -0.46
CA GLN A 165 -7.71 26.72 -1.91
C GLN A 165 -6.68 25.94 -2.75
N THR A 166 -5.41 25.93 -2.35
CA THR A 166 -4.38 25.12 -3.02
C THR A 166 -4.69 23.62 -2.92
N LEU A 167 -5.04 23.12 -1.73
CA LEU A 167 -5.38 21.71 -1.52
C LEU A 167 -6.66 21.31 -2.29
N LEU A 168 -7.68 22.16 -2.28
CA LEU A 168 -8.94 21.94 -3.00
C LEU A 168 -8.75 21.86 -4.52
N ALA A 169 -7.85 22.67 -5.09
CA ALA A 169 -7.57 22.64 -6.52
C ALA A 169 -7.08 21.26 -6.98
N GLU A 170 -6.12 20.69 -6.23
CA GLU A 170 -5.56 19.36 -6.54
C GLU A 170 -6.55 18.23 -6.22
N LEU A 171 -7.32 18.37 -5.13
CA LEU A 171 -8.37 17.44 -4.77
C LEU A 171 -9.45 17.35 -5.85
N ARG A 172 -9.96 18.49 -6.35
CA ARG A 172 -10.95 18.51 -7.44
C ARG A 172 -10.42 17.81 -8.68
N LYS A 173 -9.17 18.09 -9.04
CA LYS A 173 -8.49 17.43 -10.16
C LYS A 173 -8.42 15.92 -9.98
N ALA A 174 -8.09 15.43 -8.79
CA ALA A 174 -8.11 14.00 -8.48
C ALA A 174 -9.52 13.41 -8.54
N GLY A 175 -10.52 14.15 -8.06
CA GLY A 175 -11.94 13.76 -8.13
C GLY A 175 -12.44 13.61 -9.57
N GLU A 176 -12.13 14.56 -10.44
CA GLU A 176 -12.43 14.50 -11.89
C GLU A 176 -11.74 13.33 -12.60
N ARG A 177 -10.56 12.94 -12.10
CA ARG A 177 -9.81 11.78 -12.59
C ARG A 177 -10.28 10.45 -12.00
N GLY A 178 -11.26 10.47 -11.10
CA GLY A 178 -11.86 9.27 -10.52
C GLY A 178 -11.03 8.59 -9.43
N TYR A 179 -10.11 9.32 -8.79
CA TYR A 179 -9.35 8.81 -7.65
C TYR A 179 -10.31 8.44 -6.51
N LYS A 180 -9.89 7.57 -5.59
CA LYS A 180 -10.74 7.09 -4.49
C LYS A 180 -10.44 7.76 -3.15
N ALA A 181 -9.26 8.35 -3.01
CA ALA A 181 -8.90 9.05 -1.79
C ALA A 181 -7.85 10.14 -2.04
N VAL A 182 -7.73 11.03 -1.06
CA VAL A 182 -6.62 11.97 -0.93
C VAL A 182 -6.00 11.82 0.46
N GLY A 183 -4.68 11.69 0.54
CA GLY A 183 -3.91 11.67 1.79
C GLY A 183 -3.24 13.01 2.04
N LEU A 184 -3.19 13.48 3.28
CA LEU A 184 -2.42 14.65 3.68
C LEU A 184 -1.93 14.51 5.12
N CYS A 185 -0.86 15.22 5.45
CA CYS A 185 -0.40 15.38 6.83
C CYS A 185 -0.71 16.78 7.36
N THR A 186 -0.57 16.99 8.67
CA THR A 186 -0.69 18.32 9.24
C THR A 186 0.52 19.20 8.89
N GLY A 187 0.39 20.51 9.07
CA GLY A 187 1.50 21.46 9.05
C GLY A 187 2.40 21.35 10.29
N PRO A 188 3.34 22.30 10.45
CA PRO A 188 4.30 22.29 11.55
C PRO A 188 3.64 22.25 12.93
N ASN A 189 4.34 21.64 13.89
CA ASN A 189 3.92 21.60 15.27
C ASN A 189 3.82 23.01 15.87
N VAL A 190 2.75 23.26 16.61
CA VAL A 190 2.53 24.50 17.38
C VAL A 190 2.48 24.12 18.85
N GLU A 191 3.35 24.75 19.63
CA GLU A 191 3.48 24.52 21.07
C GLU A 191 2.79 25.63 21.89
N GLY A 192 2.49 25.32 23.15
CA GLY A 192 1.94 26.29 24.09
C GLY A 192 0.49 26.70 23.77
N PRO A 193 0.07 27.92 24.18
CA PRO A 193 -1.34 28.32 24.19
C PRO A 193 -1.98 28.44 22.80
N ASP A 194 -1.18 28.54 21.74
CA ASP A 194 -1.71 28.63 20.37
C ASP A 194 -1.95 27.26 19.71
N ARG A 195 -1.58 26.15 20.37
CA ARG A 195 -1.80 24.80 19.87
C ARG A 195 -3.27 24.51 19.61
N GLU A 196 -4.16 24.89 20.53
CA GLU A 196 -5.60 24.68 20.39
C GLU A 196 -6.15 25.42 19.16
N LYS A 197 -5.71 26.66 18.93
CA LYS A 197 -6.09 27.44 17.73
C LYS A 197 -5.60 26.79 16.44
N ALA A 198 -4.40 26.21 16.44
CA ALA A 198 -3.90 25.46 15.29
C ALA A 198 -4.76 24.21 15.02
N VAL A 199 -5.17 23.49 16.07
CA VAL A 199 -6.08 22.34 15.95
C VAL A 199 -7.45 22.76 15.42
N GLU A 200 -8.02 23.86 15.92
CA GLU A 200 -9.29 24.41 15.39
C GLU A 200 -9.17 24.79 13.91
N SER A 201 -8.04 25.39 13.51
CA SER A 201 -7.74 25.71 12.12
C SER A 201 -7.68 24.45 11.24
N LEU A 202 -7.02 23.40 11.74
CA LEU A 202 -6.96 22.10 11.07
C LEU A 202 -8.36 21.50 10.87
N ILE A 203 -9.21 21.52 11.90
CA ILE A 203 -10.57 20.99 11.82
C ILE A 203 -11.35 21.70 10.70
N LYS A 204 -11.30 23.03 10.62
CA LYS A 204 -11.95 23.79 9.54
C LYS A 204 -11.43 23.39 8.16
N THR A 205 -10.11 23.24 8.02
CA THR A 205 -9.49 22.76 6.78
C THR A 205 -10.00 21.37 6.39
N LEU A 206 -10.01 20.42 7.32
CA LEU A 206 -10.47 19.05 7.06
C LEU A 206 -11.96 18.98 6.74
N VAL A 207 -12.80 19.82 7.38
CA VAL A 207 -14.23 19.94 7.04
C VAL A 207 -14.42 20.40 5.60
N GLU A 208 -13.68 21.42 5.15
CA GLU A 208 -13.76 21.90 3.76
C GLU A 208 -13.26 20.85 2.75
N LEU A 209 -12.13 20.20 3.03
CA LEU A 209 -11.59 19.14 2.15
C LEU A 209 -12.51 17.92 2.09
N GLY A 210 -13.00 17.44 3.23
CA GLY A 210 -13.90 16.29 3.30
C GLY A 210 -15.23 16.57 2.60
N SER A 211 -15.80 17.77 2.80
CA SER A 211 -17.03 18.19 2.11
C SER A 211 -16.87 18.24 0.59
N GLU A 212 -15.71 18.70 0.10
CA GLU A 212 -15.43 18.69 -1.34
C GLU A 212 -15.19 17.27 -1.86
N ALA A 213 -14.37 16.48 -1.17
CA ALA A 213 -14.07 15.09 -1.54
C ALA A 213 -15.33 14.23 -1.63
N ALA A 214 -16.31 14.46 -0.75
CA ALA A 214 -17.57 13.72 -0.72
C ALA A 214 -18.36 13.88 -2.03
N LYS A 215 -18.24 15.02 -2.73
CA LYS A 215 -18.90 15.25 -4.04
C LYS A 215 -18.41 14.29 -5.13
N TYR A 216 -17.20 13.78 -4.96
CA TYR A 216 -16.56 12.82 -5.87
C TYR A 216 -16.56 11.38 -5.33
N GLY A 217 -17.18 11.15 -4.16
CA GLY A 217 -17.14 9.86 -3.47
C GLY A 217 -15.73 9.47 -3.00
N MET A 218 -14.88 10.46 -2.70
CA MET A 218 -13.52 10.24 -2.20
C MET A 218 -13.46 10.31 -0.67
N ASN A 219 -12.56 9.53 -0.09
CA ASN A 219 -12.15 9.69 1.31
C ASN A 219 -10.99 10.70 1.43
N VAL A 220 -10.89 11.36 2.58
CA VAL A 220 -9.73 12.15 2.99
C VAL A 220 -9.03 11.40 4.12
N TYR A 221 -7.73 11.20 4.00
CA TYR A 221 -6.93 10.51 5.00
C TYR A 221 -5.93 11.47 5.63
N LEU A 222 -6.12 11.75 6.93
CA LEU A 222 -5.18 12.52 7.73
C LEU A 222 -4.11 11.58 8.27
N GLU A 223 -2.91 11.72 7.76
CA GLU A 223 -1.75 10.95 8.18
C GLU A 223 -1.13 11.54 9.45
N THR A 224 -0.94 10.68 10.45
CA THR A 224 -0.20 11.00 11.68
C THR A 224 1.29 10.99 11.41
N PHE A 225 2.05 11.97 11.91
CA PHE A 225 3.51 12.08 11.72
C PHE A 225 4.25 12.30 13.04
N ASP A 226 5.58 12.20 13.03
CA ASP A 226 6.36 12.53 14.22
C ASP A 226 6.20 14.00 14.67
N VAL A 227 6.19 14.23 15.98
CA VAL A 227 6.07 15.58 16.58
C VAL A 227 7.38 16.09 17.18
N ILE A 228 8.42 15.25 17.24
CA ILE A 228 9.66 15.48 18.02
C ILE A 228 10.91 15.50 17.15
N TRP A 229 11.05 14.57 16.21
CA TRP A 229 12.35 14.16 15.71
C TRP A 229 12.72 14.83 14.38
N ASP A 230 11.94 14.59 13.33
CA ASP A 230 12.29 14.93 11.96
C ASP A 230 11.27 15.91 11.37
N ARG A 231 10.04 15.45 11.10
CA ARG A 231 9.01 16.29 10.50
C ARG A 231 8.40 17.26 11.49
N LYS A 232 8.27 16.90 12.77
CA LYS A 232 7.70 17.78 13.82
C LYS A 232 6.36 18.40 13.39
N ARG A 233 5.38 17.53 13.11
CA ARG A 233 4.03 17.90 12.68
C ARG A 233 3.11 18.15 13.88
N LEU A 234 1.97 18.82 13.64
CA LEU A 234 1.01 19.15 14.70
C LEU A 234 0.44 17.91 15.40
N LEU A 235 0.09 16.88 14.64
CA LEU A 235 -0.51 15.65 15.16
C LEU A 235 0.39 14.44 14.88
N GLY A 236 0.53 13.58 15.89
CA GLY A 236 1.31 12.34 15.78
C GLY A 236 0.66 11.14 16.45
N LEU A 237 0.36 11.19 17.74
CA LEU A 237 -0.27 10.05 18.41
C LEU A 237 -1.68 9.80 17.85
N TYR A 238 -2.01 8.54 17.58
CA TYR A 238 -3.29 8.13 17.00
C TYR A 238 -4.50 8.64 17.82
N PRO A 239 -4.52 8.55 19.17
CA PRO A 239 -5.65 9.05 19.97
C PRO A 239 -5.86 10.57 19.88
N ASP A 240 -4.80 11.34 19.60
CA ASP A 240 -4.94 12.79 19.42
C ASP A 240 -5.51 13.13 18.04
N ALA A 241 -5.12 12.37 17.01
CA ALA A 241 -5.74 12.47 15.69
C ALA A 241 -7.23 12.06 15.72
N VAL A 242 -7.61 11.07 16.51
CA VAL A 242 -9.02 10.66 16.71
C VAL A 242 -9.87 11.82 17.20
N LYS A 243 -9.44 12.55 18.24
CA LYS A 243 -10.19 13.71 18.75
C LYS A 243 -10.45 14.75 17.65
N VAL A 244 -9.48 14.96 16.75
CA VAL A 244 -9.62 15.92 15.65
C VAL A 244 -10.60 15.40 14.59
N VAL A 245 -10.46 14.16 14.16
CA VAL A 245 -11.36 13.57 13.16
C VAL A 245 -12.78 13.43 13.69
N GLU A 246 -12.95 13.11 14.97
CA GLU A 246 -14.26 13.11 15.65
C GLU A 246 -14.93 14.48 15.57
N LYS A 247 -14.19 15.58 15.81
CA LYS A 247 -14.72 16.94 15.62
C LYS A 247 -15.09 17.24 14.17
N VAL A 248 -14.33 16.74 13.20
CA VAL A 248 -14.71 16.86 11.78
C VAL A 248 -16.01 16.10 11.50
N TRP A 249 -16.16 14.91 12.08
CA TRP A 249 -17.36 14.10 11.97
C TRP A 249 -18.58 14.73 12.64
N GLU A 250 -18.43 15.41 13.77
CA GLU A 250 -19.49 16.19 14.43
C GLU A 250 -20.03 17.32 13.53
N ASN A 251 -19.20 17.83 12.60
CA ASN A 251 -19.61 18.81 11.58
C ASN A 251 -20.35 18.17 10.37
N GLY A 252 -20.69 16.88 10.44
CA GLY A 252 -21.43 16.17 9.38
C GLY A 252 -20.56 15.61 8.26
N VAL A 253 -19.24 15.77 8.34
CA VAL A 253 -18.29 15.27 7.33
C VAL A 253 -17.76 13.89 7.75
N LYS A 254 -18.31 12.81 7.18
CA LYS A 254 -18.06 11.42 7.60
C LYS A 254 -17.10 10.63 6.70
N ASN A 255 -16.46 11.28 5.73
CA ASN A 255 -15.51 10.68 4.79
C ASN A 255 -14.05 11.08 5.08
N VAL A 256 -13.77 11.58 6.28
CA VAL A 256 -12.42 11.92 6.74
C VAL A 256 -11.99 10.87 7.75
N TYR A 257 -10.85 10.22 7.53
CA TYR A 257 -10.34 9.16 8.39
C TYR A 257 -8.86 9.38 8.69
N ILE A 258 -8.31 8.59 9.60
CA ILE A 258 -6.90 8.60 9.94
C ILE A 258 -6.15 7.60 9.05
N MET A 259 -4.98 8.00 8.58
CA MET A 259 -3.98 7.11 8.01
C MET A 259 -2.88 6.90 9.04
N TRP A 260 -2.66 5.64 9.41
CA TRP A 260 -1.62 5.27 10.37
C TRP A 260 -0.45 4.62 9.63
N ASP A 261 0.75 5.16 9.80
CA ASP A 261 1.97 4.60 9.23
C ASP A 261 2.81 3.90 10.31
N LEU A 262 3.11 2.62 10.06
CA LEU A 262 4.01 1.81 10.87
C LEU A 262 5.40 2.46 11.04
N SER A 263 5.87 3.21 10.05
CA SER A 263 7.18 3.83 10.04
C SER A 263 7.28 4.99 11.05
N HIS A 264 6.18 5.66 11.39
CA HIS A 264 6.17 6.76 12.37
C HIS A 264 6.13 6.25 13.81
N ALA A 265 5.67 5.02 14.03
CA ALA A 265 5.47 4.46 15.36
C ALA A 265 6.74 4.48 16.24
N PRO A 266 7.95 4.11 15.75
CA PRO A 266 9.19 4.24 16.52
C PRO A 266 9.53 5.69 16.91
N LEU A 267 9.18 6.69 16.08
CA LEU A 267 9.43 8.11 16.37
C LEU A 267 8.49 8.65 17.46
N LEU A 268 7.32 8.02 17.61
CA LEU A 268 6.27 8.42 18.55
C LEU A 268 6.24 7.56 19.82
N ASN A 269 7.10 6.53 19.91
CA ASN A 269 7.00 5.48 20.93
C ASN A 269 5.59 4.87 21.00
N GLU A 270 4.98 4.69 19.82
CA GLU A 270 3.66 4.11 19.62
C GLU A 270 3.81 2.71 19.01
N ASN A 271 2.73 1.91 19.01
CA ASN A 271 2.69 0.62 18.35
C ASN A 271 1.26 0.32 17.86
N PRO A 272 1.06 -0.69 16.98
CA PRO A 272 -0.25 -0.97 16.39
C PRO A 272 -1.40 -1.19 17.37
N GLU A 273 -1.16 -1.58 18.63
CA GLU A 273 -2.23 -1.83 19.62
C GLU A 273 -3.14 -0.62 19.84
N VAL A 274 -2.62 0.59 19.62
CA VAL A 274 -3.40 1.83 19.75
C VAL A 274 -4.64 1.84 18.86
N LEU A 275 -4.59 1.17 17.70
CA LEU A 275 -5.67 1.10 16.71
C LEU A 275 -6.91 0.37 17.26
N ARG A 276 -6.74 -0.51 18.26
CA ARG A 276 -7.86 -1.22 18.89
C ARG A 276 -8.82 -0.32 19.64
N SER A 277 -8.33 0.84 20.08
CA SER A 277 -9.12 1.75 20.92
C SER A 277 -10.19 2.50 20.11
N TYR A 278 -9.90 2.78 18.84
CA TYR A 278 -10.75 3.60 17.97
C TYR A 278 -10.70 3.08 16.52
N PRO A 279 -11.11 1.82 16.28
CA PRO A 279 -10.94 1.16 14.98
C PRO A 279 -11.75 1.80 13.85
N GLU A 280 -12.87 2.44 14.16
CA GLU A 280 -13.77 3.09 13.19
C GLU A 280 -13.14 4.32 12.52
N PHE A 281 -12.14 4.94 13.15
CA PHE A 281 -11.46 6.13 12.62
C PHE A 281 -10.32 5.78 11.66
N LEU A 282 -9.89 4.52 11.59
CA LEU A 282 -8.80 4.08 10.71
C LEU A 282 -9.32 3.88 9.29
N GLY A 283 -8.83 4.69 8.34
CA GLY A 283 -9.22 4.62 6.94
C GLY A 283 -8.18 3.99 6.02
N HIS A 284 -6.90 4.16 6.33
CA HIS A 284 -5.79 3.68 5.51
C HIS A 284 -4.55 3.36 6.36
N VAL A 285 -3.67 2.50 5.84
CA VAL A 285 -2.45 2.09 6.55
C VAL A 285 -1.26 2.15 5.60
N HIS A 286 -0.19 2.78 6.06
CA HIS A 286 1.12 2.68 5.43
C HIS A 286 2.00 1.68 6.17
N ILE A 287 2.84 0.97 5.40
CA ILE A 287 3.90 0.10 5.90
C ILE A 287 5.24 0.54 5.32
N GLY A 288 6.17 0.85 6.22
CA GLY A 288 7.51 1.30 5.88
C GLY A 288 8.46 1.09 7.06
N CYS A 289 9.56 1.85 7.04
CA CYS A 289 10.59 1.79 8.07
C CYS A 289 10.95 3.19 8.58
N ALA A 290 11.07 3.39 9.89
CA ALA A 290 11.87 4.49 10.41
C ALA A 290 13.37 4.22 10.18
N LYS A 291 14.17 5.29 10.22
CA LYS A 291 15.64 5.18 10.26
C LYS A 291 16.21 5.73 11.55
N LYS A 292 17.13 4.98 12.17
CA LYS A 292 18.01 5.47 13.23
C LYS A 292 19.38 5.83 12.66
N ALA A 293 19.80 7.07 12.86
CA ALA A 293 21.10 7.59 12.45
C ALA A 293 21.80 8.23 13.66
N GLY A 294 22.68 7.47 14.31
CA GLY A 294 23.25 7.85 15.61
C GLY A 294 22.12 7.95 16.66
N ASP A 295 22.03 9.11 17.31
CA ASP A 295 21.02 9.41 18.32
C ASP A 295 19.73 10.00 17.75
N LYS A 296 19.62 10.13 16.42
CA LYS A 296 18.43 10.67 15.75
C LYS A 296 17.56 9.55 15.18
N LEU A 297 16.25 9.73 15.32
CA LEU A 297 15.25 9.01 14.53
C LEU A 297 14.83 9.89 13.35
N LEU A 298 14.67 9.30 12.19
CA LEU A 298 14.40 9.98 10.92
C LEU A 298 13.24 9.32 10.20
N ASP A 299 12.44 10.19 9.60
CA ASP A 299 11.28 9.86 8.79
C ASP A 299 11.68 9.83 7.31
N THR A 300 12.54 8.86 6.98
CA THR A 300 13.15 8.74 5.63
C THR A 300 12.69 7.51 4.87
N HIS A 301 11.93 6.61 5.49
CA HIS A 301 11.38 5.40 4.89
C HIS A 301 12.40 4.55 4.10
N PRO A 302 13.59 4.22 4.65
CA PRO A 302 14.52 3.38 3.90
C PRO A 302 13.89 2.02 3.59
N GLY A 303 14.44 1.31 2.61
CA GLY A 303 14.11 -0.11 2.44
C GLY A 303 14.32 -0.90 3.73
N PHE A 304 13.52 -1.95 3.94
CA PHE A 304 13.66 -2.84 5.08
C PHE A 304 15.07 -3.45 5.16
N TYR A 305 15.57 -3.67 6.37
CA TYR A 305 16.90 -4.20 6.69
C TYR A 305 18.10 -3.39 6.20
N ARG A 306 17.90 -2.15 5.73
CA ARG A 306 19.00 -1.21 5.48
C ARG A 306 19.68 -0.81 6.79
N PRO A 307 20.94 -0.33 6.75
CA PRO A 307 21.61 0.19 7.93
C PRO A 307 20.78 1.26 8.64
N GLY A 308 20.42 0.99 9.89
CA GLY A 308 19.58 1.86 10.71
C GLY A 308 18.08 1.74 10.48
N ALA A 309 17.59 0.91 9.55
CA ALA A 309 16.17 0.61 9.43
C ALA A 309 15.66 -0.06 10.71
N LEU A 310 14.53 0.41 11.25
CA LEU A 310 14.05 -0.01 12.56
C LEU A 310 12.96 -1.07 12.51
N ASN A 311 12.08 -1.00 11.51
CA ASN A 311 10.95 -1.93 11.42
C ASN A 311 11.36 -3.21 10.67
N THR A 312 10.69 -4.30 11.00
CA THR A 312 10.95 -5.63 10.48
C THR A 312 9.64 -6.31 10.07
N GLU A 313 9.74 -7.50 9.49
CA GLU A 313 8.60 -8.35 9.19
C GLU A 313 7.77 -8.70 10.44
N LYS A 314 8.36 -8.67 11.65
CA LYS A 314 7.65 -8.94 12.90
C LYS A 314 6.73 -7.79 13.29
N ASP A 315 7.17 -6.55 13.06
CA ASP A 315 6.38 -5.36 13.31
C ASP A 315 5.19 -5.29 12.34
N VAL A 316 5.44 -5.62 11.06
CA VAL A 316 4.38 -5.76 10.06
C VAL A 316 3.43 -6.90 10.46
N ALA A 317 3.92 -8.07 10.89
CA ALA A 317 3.07 -9.18 11.32
C ALA A 317 2.17 -8.79 12.50
N LYS A 318 2.71 -8.03 13.46
CA LYS A 318 1.95 -7.53 14.59
C LYS A 318 0.87 -6.53 14.16
N LEU A 319 1.17 -5.66 13.20
CA LEU A 319 0.18 -4.79 12.60
C LEU A 319 -0.94 -5.60 11.92
N LEU A 320 -0.60 -6.61 11.10
CA LEU A 320 -1.61 -7.47 10.45
C LEU A 320 -2.52 -8.18 11.47
N GLU A 321 -1.97 -8.64 12.59
CA GLU A 321 -2.74 -9.21 13.70
C GLU A 321 -3.76 -8.21 14.26
N VAL A 322 -3.33 -6.99 14.54
CA VAL A 322 -4.23 -5.93 15.04
C VAL A 322 -5.29 -5.60 14.00
N LEU A 323 -4.90 -5.34 12.74
CA LEU A 323 -5.83 -5.03 11.66
C LEU A 323 -6.89 -6.14 11.47
N HIS A 324 -6.47 -7.40 11.55
CA HIS A 324 -7.40 -8.53 11.48
C HIS A 324 -8.41 -8.51 12.61
N SER A 325 -7.93 -8.34 13.85
CA SER A 325 -8.76 -8.40 15.05
C SER A 325 -9.74 -7.23 15.20
N ILE A 326 -9.44 -6.07 14.63
CA ILE A 326 -10.37 -4.93 14.57
C ILE A 326 -11.28 -4.98 13.33
N GLY A 327 -11.14 -6.00 12.48
CA GLY A 327 -11.95 -6.18 11.28
C GLY A 327 -11.66 -5.17 10.17
N TYR A 328 -10.46 -4.58 10.13
CA TYR A 328 -10.05 -3.59 9.13
C TYR A 328 -10.28 -4.08 7.69
N LYS A 329 -10.79 -3.20 6.82
CA LYS A 329 -11.15 -3.50 5.42
C LYS A 329 -10.47 -2.61 4.39
N GLY A 330 -9.73 -1.59 4.83
CA GLY A 330 -8.99 -0.71 3.92
C GLY A 330 -7.77 -1.39 3.30
N ALA A 331 -7.06 -0.63 2.47
CA ALA A 331 -5.82 -1.08 1.85
C ALA A 331 -4.62 -0.92 2.80
N ILE A 332 -3.53 -1.63 2.49
CA ILE A 332 -2.24 -1.48 3.14
C ILE A 332 -1.22 -1.11 2.07
N SER A 333 -0.64 0.09 2.15
CA SER A 333 0.27 0.62 1.13
C SER A 333 1.72 0.62 1.59
N PHE A 334 2.67 0.29 0.71
CA PHE A 334 4.08 0.50 1.01
C PHE A 334 4.49 1.96 0.91
N GLU A 335 5.15 2.44 1.95
CA GLU A 335 5.92 3.68 1.96
C GLU A 335 7.40 3.36 2.16
N VAL A 336 8.12 3.25 1.05
CA VAL A 336 9.54 2.93 1.03
C VAL A 336 10.24 3.77 -0.02
N ARG A 337 11.45 4.21 0.30
CA ARG A 337 12.21 5.18 -0.47
C ARG A 337 13.65 4.72 -0.69
N PRO A 338 14.16 4.79 -1.93
CA PRO A 338 15.57 4.57 -2.21
C PRO A 338 16.47 5.61 -1.56
N GLU A 339 17.50 5.09 -0.91
CA GLU A 339 18.66 5.87 -0.52
C GLU A 339 19.51 6.20 -1.76
N GLU A 340 20.43 7.15 -1.62
CA GLU A 340 21.30 7.56 -2.72
C GLU A 340 22.05 6.37 -3.33
N GLY A 341 21.95 6.23 -4.65
CA GLY A 341 22.60 5.14 -5.40
C GLY A 341 21.88 3.79 -5.34
N GLN A 342 20.74 3.67 -4.66
CA GLN A 342 19.99 2.42 -4.60
C GLN A 342 18.97 2.31 -5.75
N ASP A 343 18.81 1.11 -6.31
CA ASP A 343 17.77 0.81 -7.29
C ASP A 343 16.40 0.76 -6.60
N PRO A 344 15.41 1.56 -7.03
CA PRO A 344 14.03 1.46 -6.53
C PRO A 344 13.48 0.02 -6.55
N MET A 345 13.81 -0.77 -7.58
CA MET A 345 13.28 -2.12 -7.75
C MET A 345 13.84 -3.10 -6.71
N GLU A 346 15.06 -2.87 -6.22
CA GLU A 346 15.62 -3.66 -5.11
C GLU A 346 14.75 -3.51 -3.86
N ILE A 347 14.36 -2.28 -3.56
CA ILE A 347 13.58 -1.93 -2.37
C ILE A 347 12.14 -2.40 -2.50
N LEU A 348 11.57 -2.25 -3.70
CA LEU A 348 10.24 -2.76 -3.99
C LEU A 348 10.17 -4.27 -3.73
N ASN A 349 11.12 -5.02 -4.31
CA ASN A 349 11.12 -6.48 -4.20
C ASN A 349 11.41 -6.96 -2.77
N SER A 350 12.32 -6.31 -2.04
CA SER A 350 12.57 -6.63 -0.63
C SER A 350 11.34 -6.36 0.24
N SER A 351 10.64 -5.25 0.01
CA SER A 351 9.41 -4.89 0.75
C SER A 351 8.28 -5.88 0.54
N LYS A 352 8.09 -6.37 -0.69
CA LYS A 352 7.14 -7.47 -0.97
C LYS A 352 7.50 -8.74 -0.20
N GLY A 353 8.79 -9.07 -0.13
CA GLY A 353 9.30 -10.19 0.66
C GLY A 353 8.99 -10.03 2.16
N VAL A 354 9.14 -8.82 2.71
CA VAL A 354 8.79 -8.51 4.10
C VAL A 354 7.31 -8.72 4.35
N LEU A 355 6.43 -8.18 3.51
CA LEU A 355 4.98 -8.37 3.68
C LEU A 355 4.58 -9.85 3.57
N LEU A 356 5.17 -10.58 2.62
CA LEU A 356 4.92 -12.02 2.47
C LEU A 356 5.35 -12.77 3.74
N ARG A 357 6.54 -12.49 4.28
CA ARG A 357 7.03 -13.13 5.50
C ARG A 357 6.21 -12.74 6.73
N ALA A 358 5.85 -11.47 6.85
CA ALA A 358 4.99 -10.97 7.90
C ALA A 358 3.63 -11.67 7.90
N PHE A 359 3.05 -11.86 6.70
CA PHE A 359 1.80 -12.57 6.56
C PHE A 359 1.91 -14.05 6.92
N GLN A 360 3.02 -14.72 6.59
CA GLN A 360 3.29 -16.09 7.07
C GLN A 360 3.34 -16.15 8.59
N LEU A 361 4.10 -15.26 9.23
CA LEU A 361 4.20 -15.19 10.69
C LEU A 361 2.83 -14.96 11.34
N PHE A 362 2.01 -14.07 10.78
CA PHE A 362 0.64 -13.86 11.23
C PHE A 362 -0.20 -15.14 11.13
N VAL A 363 -0.18 -15.83 9.97
CA VAL A 363 -0.96 -17.06 9.76
C VAL A 363 -0.50 -18.21 10.67
N GLU A 364 0.81 -18.32 10.92
CA GLU A 364 1.37 -19.31 11.85
C GLU A 364 0.87 -19.12 13.29
N ASN A 365 0.58 -17.86 13.68
CA ASN A 365 0.15 -17.46 15.02
C ASN A 365 -1.37 -17.29 15.18
N LEU A 366 -2.16 -17.40 14.09
CA LEU A 366 -3.63 -17.34 14.10
C LEU A 366 -4.31 -18.46 14.90
#